data_AF-A0A7S7QWQ1-F1
#
_entry.id   AF-A0A7S7QWQ1-F1
#
_cell.length_a   1.000
_cell.length_b   1.000
_cell.length_c   1.000
_cell.angle_alpha   90.00
_cell.angle_beta   90.00
_cell.angle_gamma   90.00
#
_symmetry.space_group_name_H-M   'P 1'
#
loop_
_entity.id
_entity.type
_entity.pdbx_description
1 polymer ?
#
loop_
_entity_poly.entity_id
_entity_poly.type
_entity_poly.pdbx_seq_one_letter_code
_entity_poly.pdbx_strand_id
1 'polypeptide(L)'
;MSDPQNTGSEARELRPTLREALRRARIEAADRTGVVVELRDAEVARLEILNEALDPLFAQVPEKVDLFDRGISQGETPRLWIDVVAHVLMGRDKRIYRFVQDTRFGRIVLAESHDASVMVDAVTDYVARRMIEREHAMVATPLPAVEPLGPPPPVLVATPRRRGGFGMFVFGFLMGAVALFGLALFASLRNL
;
A
#
# COMPACT_ATOMS: atom_id res chain seq x y z
N MET A 1 86.12 17.85 14.65
CA MET A 1 85.32 17.87 13.41
C MET A 1 84.11 16.99 13.65
N SER A 2 82.95 17.59 13.87
CA SER A 2 81.71 16.89 14.20
C SER A 2 80.61 17.50 13.34
N ASP A 3 80.17 16.80 12.30
CA ASP A 3 79.03 17.21 11.46
C ASP A 3 77.73 16.68 12.06
N PRO A 4 76.73 17.54 12.35
CA PRO A 4 75.41 17.10 12.76
C PRO A 4 74.38 17.46 11.68
N GLN A 5 74.20 16.64 10.64
CA GLN A 5 73.13 16.86 9.66
C GLN A 5 72.60 15.55 9.05
N ASN A 6 71.62 14.88 9.68
CA ASN A 6 70.63 14.10 8.92
C ASN A 6 69.31 13.73 9.66
N THR A 7 68.90 14.42 10.72
CA THR A 7 67.65 14.06 11.44
C THR A 7 66.39 14.74 10.87
N GLY A 8 66.54 15.70 9.95
CA GLY A 8 65.41 16.42 9.34
C GLY A 8 64.77 15.75 8.12
N SER A 9 65.47 14.81 7.46
CA SER A 9 65.00 14.18 6.21
C SER A 9 64.00 13.04 6.49
N GLU A 10 64.24 12.23 7.53
CA GLU A 10 63.38 11.11 7.92
C GLU A 10 61.99 11.58 8.40
N ALA A 11 61.91 12.75 9.05
CA ALA A 11 60.64 13.35 9.50
C ALA A 11 59.75 13.84 8.33
N ARG A 12 60.33 14.11 7.16
CA ARG A 12 59.59 14.54 5.96
C ARG A 12 59.08 13.35 5.16
N GLU A 13 59.75 12.20 5.23
CA GLU A 13 59.29 10.91 4.68
C GLU A 13 58.08 10.31 5.42
N LEU A 14 57.85 10.71 6.67
CA LEU A 14 56.72 10.24 7.48
C LEU A 14 55.35 10.85 7.10
N ARG A 15 55.32 11.89 6.26
CA ARG A 15 54.04 12.43 5.75
C ARG A 15 53.70 11.73 4.43
N PRO A 16 52.56 11.01 4.36
CA PRO A 16 52.18 10.28 3.15
C PRO A 16 52.11 11.26 1.98
N THR A 17 52.73 10.87 0.88
CA THR A 17 52.74 11.71 -0.31
C THR A 17 51.31 11.90 -0.81
N LEU A 18 51.00 13.06 -1.41
CA LEU A 18 49.67 13.31 -1.97
C LEU A 18 49.24 12.21 -2.96
N ARG A 19 50.19 11.62 -3.68
CA ARG A 19 49.97 10.50 -4.60
C ARG A 19 49.50 9.24 -3.88
N GLU A 20 50.08 8.91 -2.73
CA GLU A 20 49.66 7.78 -1.90
C GLU A 20 48.33 8.06 -1.20
N ALA A 21 48.11 9.29 -0.74
CA ALA A 21 46.83 9.72 -0.18
C ALA A 21 45.70 9.62 -1.22
N LEU A 22 45.95 10.07 -2.46
CA LEU A 22 45.00 9.93 -3.57
C LEU A 22 44.78 8.48 -3.99
N ARG A 23 45.83 7.64 -4.02
CA ARG A 23 45.70 6.20 -4.30
C ARG A 23 44.86 5.52 -3.22
N ARG A 24 45.12 5.81 -1.94
CA ARG A 24 44.35 5.28 -0.80
C ARG A 24 42.90 5.75 -0.83
N ALA A 25 42.66 7.05 -1.08
CA ALA A 25 41.31 7.59 -1.22
C ALA A 25 40.54 6.99 -2.40
N ARG A 26 41.21 6.66 -3.52
CA ARG A 26 40.59 5.95 -4.64
C ARG A 26 40.24 4.50 -4.30
N ILE A 27 41.11 3.80 -3.58
CA ILE A 27 40.84 2.42 -3.11
C ILE A 27 39.65 2.44 -2.14
N GLU A 28 39.65 3.35 -1.15
CA GLU A 28 38.55 3.47 -0.20
C GLU A 28 37.22 3.87 -0.87
N ALA A 29 37.27 4.76 -1.86
CA ALA A 29 36.09 5.11 -2.65
C ALA A 29 35.58 3.92 -3.46
N ALA A 30 36.48 3.14 -4.07
CA ALA A 30 36.15 1.92 -4.80
C ALA A 30 35.58 0.83 -3.90
N ASP A 31 36.16 0.60 -2.72
CA ASP A 31 35.69 -0.38 -1.72
C ASP A 31 34.29 0.01 -1.22
N ARG A 32 34.05 1.30 -0.96
CA ARG A 32 32.74 1.79 -0.54
C ARG A 32 31.69 1.61 -1.64
N THR A 33 32.04 1.83 -2.90
CA THR A 33 31.13 1.58 -4.03
C THR A 33 30.92 0.09 -4.28
N GLY A 34 31.96 -0.74 -4.14
CA GLY A 34 31.91 -2.19 -4.32
C GLY A 34 30.98 -2.86 -3.32
N VAL A 35 31.07 -2.49 -2.04
CA VAL A 35 30.19 -3.00 -0.99
C VAL A 35 28.73 -2.64 -1.23
N VAL A 36 28.44 -1.44 -1.73
CA VAL A 36 27.06 -1.04 -2.07
C VAL A 36 26.53 -1.78 -3.29
N VAL A 37 27.40 -2.13 -4.25
CA VAL A 37 27.02 -2.95 -5.42
C VAL A 37 26.74 -4.40 -5.00
N GLU A 38 27.61 -5.02 -4.21
CA GLU A 38 27.43 -6.40 -3.73
C GLU A 38 26.14 -6.58 -2.90
N LEU A 39 25.82 -5.62 -2.04
CA LEU A 39 24.55 -5.64 -1.29
C LEU A 39 23.34 -5.56 -2.21
N ARG A 40 23.43 -4.74 -3.28
CA ARG A 40 22.33 -4.59 -4.25
C ARG A 40 22.18 -5.84 -5.10
N ASP A 41 23.28 -6.44 -5.55
CA ASP A 41 23.25 -7.71 -6.28
C ASP A 41 22.63 -8.82 -5.44
N ALA A 42 22.93 -8.86 -4.13
CA ALA A 42 22.29 -9.80 -3.20
C ALA A 42 20.79 -9.54 -3.01
N GLU A 43 20.36 -8.27 -2.96
CA GLU A 43 18.93 -7.91 -2.90
C GLU A 43 18.20 -8.35 -4.18
N VAL A 44 18.80 -8.11 -5.34
CA VAL A 44 18.25 -8.48 -6.64
C VAL A 44 18.11 -9.99 -6.74
N ALA A 45 19.17 -10.74 -6.47
CA ALA A 45 19.14 -12.20 -6.51
C ALA A 45 18.06 -12.76 -5.58
N ARG A 46 17.86 -12.14 -4.41
CA ARG A 46 16.83 -12.56 -3.46
C ARG A 46 15.41 -12.26 -3.96
N LEU A 47 15.21 -11.12 -4.63
CA LEU A 47 13.94 -10.80 -5.30
C LEU A 47 13.69 -11.69 -6.52
N GLU A 48 14.74 -12.09 -7.24
CA GLU A 48 14.65 -13.05 -8.35
C GLU A 48 14.20 -14.43 -7.87
N ILE A 49 14.75 -14.92 -6.77
CA ILE A 49 14.31 -16.18 -6.13
C ILE A 49 12.81 -16.09 -5.75
N LEU A 50 12.38 -14.98 -5.16
CA LEU A 50 10.97 -14.79 -4.85
C LEU A 50 10.12 -14.69 -6.12
N ASN A 51 10.63 -14.05 -7.17
CA ASN A 51 9.95 -13.92 -8.44
C ASN A 51 9.71 -15.30 -9.08
N GLU A 52 10.73 -16.15 -9.14
CA GLU A 52 10.60 -17.53 -9.64
C GLU A 52 9.61 -18.35 -8.79
N ALA A 53 9.66 -18.19 -7.46
CA ALA A 53 8.72 -18.87 -6.56
C ALA A 53 7.25 -18.50 -6.80
N LEU A 54 6.98 -17.35 -7.41
CA LEU A 54 5.64 -16.90 -7.78
C LEU A 54 5.19 -17.43 -9.16
N ASP A 55 6.05 -18.05 -9.96
CA ASP A 55 5.68 -18.58 -11.28
C ASP A 55 4.45 -19.52 -11.23
N PRO A 56 4.34 -20.47 -10.28
CA PRO A 56 3.17 -21.35 -10.19
C PRO A 56 1.86 -20.61 -9.88
N LEU A 57 1.93 -19.47 -9.16
CA LEU A 57 0.77 -18.64 -8.87
C LEU A 57 0.31 -17.93 -10.15
N PHE A 58 1.23 -17.25 -10.83
CA PHE A 58 0.89 -16.45 -12.02
C PHE A 58 0.50 -17.30 -13.23
N ALA A 59 0.94 -18.56 -13.30
CA ALA A 59 0.45 -19.52 -14.28
C ALA A 59 -1.07 -19.83 -14.14
N GLN A 60 -1.67 -19.54 -12.99
CA GLN A 60 -3.11 -19.74 -12.74
C GLN A 60 -3.95 -18.50 -13.05
N VAL A 61 -3.31 -17.35 -13.29
CA VAL A 61 -4.01 -16.09 -13.60
C VAL A 61 -4.45 -16.11 -15.08
N PRO A 62 -5.74 -15.87 -15.39
CA PRO A 62 -6.19 -15.87 -16.79
C PRO A 62 -5.55 -14.75 -17.62
N GLU A 63 -5.08 -15.05 -18.83
CA GLU A 63 -4.39 -14.09 -19.72
C GLU A 63 -5.19 -12.81 -20.04
N LYS A 64 -6.53 -12.89 -19.97
CA LYS A 64 -7.44 -11.74 -20.15
C LYS A 64 -7.43 -10.75 -18.98
N VAL A 65 -6.66 -11.01 -17.93
CA VAL A 65 -6.55 -10.19 -16.71
C VAL A 65 -5.25 -9.38 -16.74
N ASP A 66 -5.29 -8.25 -17.42
CA ASP A 66 -4.19 -7.27 -17.47
C ASP A 66 -4.13 -6.38 -16.21
N LEU A 67 -4.24 -7.01 -15.03
CA LEU A 67 -4.22 -6.30 -13.76
C LEU A 67 -2.85 -6.38 -13.08
N PHE A 68 -2.06 -7.39 -13.44
CA PHE A 68 -0.84 -7.74 -12.74
C PHE A 68 0.35 -7.59 -13.68
N ASP A 69 1.27 -6.69 -13.30
CA ASP A 69 2.51 -6.41 -14.01
C ASP A 69 3.68 -6.92 -13.17
N ARG A 70 4.02 -8.19 -13.35
CA ARG A 70 5.13 -8.80 -12.61
C ARG A 70 6.46 -8.43 -13.26
N GLY A 71 7.35 -7.82 -12.49
CA GLY A 71 8.69 -7.49 -12.97
C GLY A 71 9.58 -6.87 -11.91
N ILE A 72 10.90 -7.06 -12.06
CA ILE A 72 11.90 -6.47 -11.16
C ILE A 72 12.39 -5.14 -11.72
N SER A 73 12.25 -4.08 -10.94
CA SER A 73 12.85 -2.79 -11.20
C SER A 73 14.20 -2.67 -10.51
N GLN A 74 15.27 -2.45 -11.28
CA GLN A 74 16.66 -2.36 -10.85
C GLN A 74 17.07 -0.94 -10.41
N GLY A 75 16.13 -0.15 -9.90
CA GLY A 75 16.37 1.22 -9.41
C GLY A 75 17.24 1.27 -8.15
N GLU A 76 17.41 2.46 -7.56
CA GLU A 76 18.20 2.68 -6.33
C GLU A 76 17.90 1.63 -5.24
N THR A 77 16.62 1.37 -5.03
CA THR A 77 16.12 0.24 -4.25
C THR A 77 15.47 -0.76 -5.21
N PRO A 78 16.00 -1.98 -5.34
CA PRO A 78 15.38 -3.04 -6.13
C PRO A 78 13.96 -3.35 -5.62
N ARG A 79 13.01 -3.50 -6.54
CA ARG A 79 11.60 -3.79 -6.23
C ARG A 79 11.05 -4.82 -7.19
N LEU A 80 10.36 -5.81 -6.65
CA LEU A 80 9.55 -6.75 -7.42
C LEU A 80 8.11 -6.24 -7.46
N TRP A 81 7.67 -5.74 -8.60
CA TRP A 81 6.29 -5.32 -8.82
C TRP A 81 5.40 -6.55 -8.98
N ILE A 82 4.21 -6.48 -8.38
CA ILE A 82 3.14 -7.48 -8.49
C ILE A 82 2.01 -6.91 -9.36
N ASP A 83 1.71 -5.63 -9.16
CA ASP A 83 0.86 -4.82 -10.03
C ASP A 83 1.29 -3.35 -9.96
N VAL A 84 0.47 -2.44 -10.50
CA VAL A 84 0.75 -1.00 -10.56
C VAL A 84 0.94 -0.34 -9.18
N VAL A 85 0.36 -0.90 -8.12
CA VAL A 85 0.35 -0.29 -6.77
C VAL A 85 1.01 -1.15 -5.70
N ALA A 86 1.20 -2.45 -5.93
CA ALA A 86 1.74 -3.40 -4.97
C ALA A 86 3.10 -3.95 -5.42
N HIS A 87 4.06 -3.93 -4.50
CA HIS A 87 5.42 -4.41 -4.77
C HIS A 87 6.08 -4.97 -3.51
N VAL A 88 7.02 -5.88 -3.72
CA VAL A 88 7.90 -6.42 -2.68
C VAL A 88 9.26 -5.73 -2.77
N LEU A 89 9.76 -5.28 -1.62
CA LEU A 89 11.09 -4.70 -1.49
C LEU A 89 11.84 -5.35 -0.33
N MET A 90 13.16 -5.26 -0.37
CA MET A 90 14.00 -5.68 0.75
C MET A 90 13.95 -4.62 1.86
N GLY A 91 13.58 -5.04 3.07
CA GLY A 91 13.58 -4.21 4.27
C GLY A 91 14.97 -3.66 4.59
N ARG A 92 15.08 -2.78 5.59
CA ARG A 92 16.32 -2.05 5.90
C ARG A 92 17.55 -2.96 6.08
N ASP A 93 17.34 -4.11 6.73
CA ASP A 93 18.39 -5.07 7.05
C ASP A 93 18.68 -6.09 5.93
N LYS A 94 18.10 -5.89 4.74
CA LYS A 94 18.30 -6.68 3.51
C LYS A 94 18.03 -8.19 3.66
N ARG A 95 17.32 -8.58 4.71
CA ARG A 95 16.97 -9.97 5.04
C ARG A 95 15.47 -10.25 5.05
N ILE A 96 14.68 -9.21 5.29
CA ILE A 96 13.24 -9.28 5.40
C ILE A 96 12.64 -8.79 4.08
N TYR A 97 11.80 -9.59 3.46
CA TYR A 97 10.88 -9.14 2.42
C TYR A 97 9.79 -8.30 3.06
N ARG A 98 9.49 -7.17 2.43
CA ARG A 98 8.39 -6.30 2.82
C ARG A 98 7.49 -6.11 1.62
N PHE A 99 6.28 -6.64 1.72
CA PHE A 99 5.25 -6.47 0.72
C PHE A 99 4.38 -5.28 1.07
N VAL A 100 4.30 -4.33 0.14
CA VAL A 100 3.64 -3.04 0.36
C VAL A 100 2.69 -2.75 -0.77
N GLN A 101 1.67 -1.96 -0.44
CA GLN A 101 0.76 -1.37 -1.40
C GLN A 101 0.77 0.14 -1.21
N ASP A 102 1.00 0.87 -2.30
CA ASP A 102 0.91 2.32 -2.33
C ASP A 102 -0.57 2.71 -2.51
N THR A 103 -1.06 3.54 -1.60
CA THR A 103 -2.43 4.07 -1.63
C THR A 103 -2.41 5.60 -1.65
N ARG A 104 -3.57 6.22 -1.89
CA ARG A 104 -3.72 7.67 -1.81
C ARG A 104 -3.38 8.26 -0.43
N PHE A 105 -3.50 7.45 0.62
CA PHE A 105 -3.21 7.86 2.00
C PHE A 105 -1.79 7.47 2.44
N GLY A 106 -0.94 7.08 1.48
CA GLY A 106 0.41 6.60 1.74
C GLY A 106 0.53 5.09 1.57
N ARG A 107 1.65 4.56 2.05
CA ARG A 107 2.01 3.16 1.88
C ARG A 107 1.48 2.31 3.03
N ILE A 108 0.79 1.23 2.70
CA ILE A 108 0.44 0.18 3.66
C ILE A 108 1.35 -1.02 3.48
N VAL A 109 1.74 -1.62 4.61
CA VAL A 109 2.48 -2.87 4.62
C VAL A 109 1.48 -4.01 4.69
N LEU A 110 1.49 -4.90 3.71
CA LEU A 110 0.61 -6.05 3.64
C LEU A 110 1.20 -7.26 4.37
N ALA A 111 2.51 -7.48 4.24
CA ALA A 111 3.23 -8.55 4.93
C ALA A 111 4.72 -8.24 5.09
N GLU A 112 5.34 -8.77 6.15
CA GLU A 112 6.79 -8.76 6.36
C GLU A 112 7.24 -10.15 6.80
N SER A 113 8.23 -10.70 6.10
CA SER A 113 8.81 -12.00 6.46
C SER A 113 10.22 -12.15 5.91
N HIS A 114 11.05 -12.96 6.57
CA HIS A 114 12.35 -13.37 6.06
C HIS A 114 12.24 -14.59 5.12
N ASP A 115 11.12 -15.31 5.21
CA ASP A 115 10.81 -16.50 4.45
C ASP A 115 10.05 -16.14 3.16
N ALA A 116 10.52 -16.68 2.02
CA ALA A 116 9.91 -16.48 0.72
C ALA A 116 8.54 -17.16 0.62
N SER A 117 8.34 -18.32 1.27
CA SER A 117 7.07 -19.06 1.23
C SER A 117 5.91 -18.25 1.82
N VAL A 118 6.11 -17.69 3.02
CA VAL A 118 5.17 -16.77 3.67
C VAL A 118 4.85 -15.56 2.77
N MET A 119 5.84 -15.10 2.00
CA MET A 119 5.63 -13.99 1.08
C MET A 119 4.82 -14.40 -0.15
N VAL A 120 5.04 -15.61 -0.68
CA VAL A 120 4.23 -16.20 -1.76
C VAL A 120 2.77 -16.33 -1.33
N ASP A 121 2.52 -16.81 -0.10
CA ASP A 121 1.16 -16.92 0.44
C ASP A 121 0.50 -15.53 0.55
N ALA A 122 1.22 -14.54 1.08
CA ALA A 122 0.71 -13.17 1.21
C ALA A 122 0.39 -12.53 -0.16
N VAL A 123 1.23 -12.77 -1.17
CA VAL A 123 0.99 -12.31 -2.55
C VAL A 123 -0.20 -13.05 -3.15
N THR A 124 -0.34 -14.35 -2.90
CA THR A 124 -1.48 -15.16 -3.34
C THR A 124 -2.79 -14.61 -2.78
N ASP A 125 -2.85 -14.36 -1.48
CA ASP A 125 -4.03 -13.76 -0.82
C ASP A 125 -4.35 -12.36 -1.35
N TYR A 126 -3.33 -11.60 -1.72
CA TYR A 126 -3.50 -10.30 -2.35
C TYR A 126 -4.10 -10.41 -3.75
N VAL A 127 -3.51 -11.24 -4.61
CA VAL A 127 -3.96 -11.48 -5.99
C VAL A 127 -5.41 -11.99 -6.00
N ALA A 128 -5.74 -12.95 -5.12
CA ALA A 128 -7.09 -13.48 -5.00
C ALA A 128 -8.12 -12.40 -4.63
N ARG A 129 -7.83 -11.59 -3.60
CA ARG A 129 -8.68 -10.45 -3.23
C ARG A 129 -8.84 -9.46 -4.38
N ARG A 130 -7.75 -9.16 -5.09
CA ARG A 130 -7.74 -8.20 -6.19
C ARG A 130 -8.55 -8.66 -7.40
N MET A 131 -8.52 -9.96 -7.70
CA MET A 131 -9.36 -10.56 -8.75
C MET A 131 -10.85 -10.43 -8.42
N ILE A 132 -11.23 -10.72 -7.17
CA ILE A 132 -12.62 -10.63 -6.69
C ILE A 132 -13.11 -9.16 -6.74
N GLU A 133 -12.28 -8.21 -6.28
CA GLU A 133 -12.61 -6.78 -6.36
C GLU A 133 -12.88 -6.32 -7.79
N ARG A 134 -12.08 -6.80 -8.77
CA ARG A 134 -12.29 -6.51 -10.19
C ARG A 134 -13.61 -7.08 -10.70
N GLU A 135 -13.93 -8.34 -10.36
CA GLU A 135 -15.20 -8.96 -10.75
C GLU A 135 -16.39 -8.19 -10.19
N HIS A 136 -16.35 -7.80 -8.91
CA HIS A 136 -17.38 -6.95 -8.32
C HIS A 136 -17.51 -5.60 -9.01
N ALA A 137 -16.39 -4.96 -9.39
CA ALA A 137 -16.42 -3.69 -10.11
C ALA A 137 -16.99 -3.83 -11.54
N MET A 138 -16.80 -4.99 -12.20
CA MET A 138 -17.39 -5.24 -13.52
C MET A 138 -18.87 -5.60 -13.47
N VAL A 139 -19.31 -6.33 -12.45
CA VAL A 139 -20.71 -6.74 -12.25
C VAL A 139 -21.55 -5.62 -11.66
N ALA A 140 -20.93 -4.69 -10.92
CA ALA A 140 -21.57 -3.47 -10.48
C ALA A 140 -21.92 -2.62 -11.71
N THR A 141 -23.12 -2.84 -12.26
CA THR A 141 -23.78 -1.90 -13.15
C THR A 141 -23.66 -0.52 -12.51
N PRO A 142 -23.12 0.51 -13.20
CA PRO A 142 -23.19 1.87 -12.70
C PRO A 142 -24.67 2.14 -12.47
N LEU A 143 -25.10 2.21 -11.21
CA LEU A 143 -26.38 2.84 -10.90
C LEU A 143 -26.30 4.19 -11.62
N PRO A 144 -27.27 4.53 -12.50
CA PRO A 144 -27.22 5.81 -13.17
C PRO A 144 -27.00 6.83 -12.08
N ALA A 145 -25.91 7.60 -12.22
CA ALA A 145 -25.69 8.77 -11.40
C ALA A 145 -26.99 9.56 -11.54
N VAL A 146 -27.81 9.49 -10.49
CA VAL A 146 -28.99 10.34 -10.40
C VAL A 146 -28.37 11.71 -10.37
N GLU A 147 -28.47 12.42 -11.51
CA GLU A 147 -28.03 13.80 -11.60
C GLU A 147 -28.55 14.51 -10.35
N PRO A 148 -27.68 15.16 -9.56
CA PRO A 148 -28.12 15.90 -8.40
C PRO A 148 -28.84 17.14 -8.92
N LEU A 149 -30.15 17.01 -9.18
CA LEU A 149 -31.03 18.14 -9.38
C LEU A 149 -31.32 18.76 -8.00
N GLY A 150 -30.34 19.47 -7.43
CA GLY A 150 -30.53 20.23 -6.20
C GLY A 150 -29.25 20.65 -5.48
N PRO A 151 -29.22 21.83 -4.84
CA PRO A 151 -28.04 22.35 -4.15
C PRO A 151 -27.68 21.50 -2.93
N PRO A 152 -26.40 21.47 -2.52
CA PRO A 152 -25.85 20.42 -1.66
C PRO A 152 -26.34 20.53 -0.20
N PRO A 153 -26.78 19.42 0.44
CA PRO A 153 -26.99 19.39 1.87
C PRO A 153 -25.65 19.21 2.64
N PRO A 154 -25.57 19.66 3.90
CA PRO A 154 -24.33 19.69 4.67
C PRO A 154 -23.87 18.29 5.10
N VAL A 155 -22.54 18.17 5.21
CA VAL A 155 -21.76 16.98 5.61
C VAL A 155 -22.28 16.37 6.91
N LEU A 156 -22.72 15.10 6.87
CA LEU A 156 -23.20 14.37 8.04
C LEU A 156 -22.06 13.64 8.76
N VAL A 157 -21.69 14.19 9.90
CA VAL A 157 -21.11 13.49 11.06
C VAL A 157 -21.99 12.28 11.40
N ALA A 158 -21.36 11.15 11.72
CA ALA A 158 -22.00 9.90 12.09
C ALA A 158 -23.08 10.09 13.18
N THR A 159 -24.33 9.69 12.89
CA THR A 159 -25.40 9.45 13.89
C THR A 159 -26.24 8.23 13.48
N PRO A 160 -26.87 7.53 14.45
CA PRO A 160 -27.14 6.11 14.35
C PRO A 160 -28.38 5.77 13.51
N ARG A 161 -28.31 4.58 12.91
CA ARG A 161 -29.35 3.79 12.24
C ARG A 161 -30.78 4.13 12.72
N ARG A 162 -31.50 5.01 12.01
CA ARG A 162 -32.94 5.24 12.25
C ARG A 162 -33.78 4.28 11.43
N ARG A 163 -34.33 3.28 12.11
CA ARG A 163 -35.39 2.38 11.62
C ARG A 163 -36.66 3.19 11.31
N GLY A 164 -37.23 2.92 10.13
CA GLY A 164 -38.54 3.30 9.59
C GLY A 164 -39.45 4.26 10.38
N GLY A 165 -39.56 5.51 9.91
CA GLY A 165 -40.52 6.50 10.39
C GLY A 165 -41.90 6.48 9.71
N PHE A 166 -42.13 5.62 8.71
CA PHE A 166 -43.42 5.59 8.00
C PHE A 166 -44.54 4.93 8.84
N GLY A 167 -44.21 3.92 9.67
CA GLY A 167 -45.19 3.22 10.49
C GLY A 167 -45.83 4.08 11.58
N MET A 168 -45.06 5.00 12.18
CA MET A 168 -45.56 5.86 13.26
C MET A 168 -46.50 6.95 12.75
N PHE A 169 -46.29 7.43 11.51
CA PHE A 169 -47.14 8.43 10.87
C PHE A 169 -48.49 7.83 10.46
N VAL A 170 -48.49 6.63 9.87
CA VAL A 170 -49.72 5.90 9.51
C VAL A 170 -50.53 5.55 10.76
N PHE A 171 -49.86 5.12 11.84
CA PHE A 171 -50.53 4.82 13.10
C PHE A 171 -51.17 6.07 13.73
N GLY A 172 -50.43 7.20 13.75
CA GLY A 172 -50.95 8.47 14.26
C GLY A 172 -52.15 8.99 13.45
N PHE A 173 -52.10 8.87 12.12
CA PHE A 173 -53.20 9.27 11.24
C PHE A 173 -54.47 8.45 11.48
N LEU A 174 -54.35 7.12 11.59
CA LEU A 174 -55.48 6.24 11.89
C LEU A 174 -56.10 6.54 13.26
N MET A 175 -55.28 6.74 14.29
CA MET A 175 -55.76 7.07 15.63
C MET A 175 -56.51 8.42 15.64
N GLY A 176 -55.98 9.43 14.95
CA GLY A 176 -56.62 10.73 14.80
C GLY A 176 -57.95 10.68 14.07
N ALA A 177 -58.04 9.89 12.98
CA ALA A 177 -59.28 9.72 12.23
C ALA A 177 -60.38 9.05 13.06
N VAL A 178 -60.04 8.02 13.85
CA VAL A 178 -61.00 7.35 14.75
C VAL A 178 -61.49 8.30 15.85
N ALA A 179 -60.59 9.10 16.43
CA ALA A 179 -60.96 10.06 17.47
C ALA A 179 -61.92 11.15 16.93
N LEU A 180 -61.65 11.70 15.75
CA LEU A 180 -62.52 12.69 15.11
C LEU A 180 -63.89 12.11 14.74
N PHE A 181 -63.92 10.87 14.25
CA PHE A 181 -65.18 10.18 13.93
C PHE A 181 -66.03 9.92 15.18
N GLY A 182 -65.41 9.46 16.27
CA GLY A 182 -66.09 9.29 17.55
C GLY A 182 -66.64 10.61 18.10
N LEU A 183 -65.87 11.69 18.01
CA LEU A 183 -66.31 13.02 18.45
C LEU A 183 -67.47 13.56 17.60
N ALA A 184 -67.43 13.34 16.29
CA ALA A 184 -68.52 13.72 15.38
C ALA A 184 -69.81 12.94 15.66
N LEU A 185 -69.72 11.62 15.91
CA LEU A 185 -70.88 10.81 16.31
C LEU A 185 -71.46 11.26 17.65
N PHE A 186 -70.61 11.52 18.64
CA PHE A 186 -71.05 12.01 19.94
C PHE A 186 -71.73 13.38 19.86
N ALA A 187 -71.19 14.29 19.03
CA ALA A 187 -71.81 15.59 18.76
C ALA A 187 -73.16 15.44 18.04
N SER A 188 -73.27 14.50 17.08
CA SER A 188 -74.52 14.23 16.37
C SER A 188 -75.60 13.62 17.27
N LEU A 189 -75.23 12.75 18.21
CA LEU A 189 -76.16 12.13 19.17
C LEU A 189 -76.62 13.08 20.28
N ARG A 190 -75.87 14.15 20.58
CA ARG A 190 -76.28 15.22 21.52
C ARG A 190 -77.15 16.31 20.88
N ASN A 191 -77.22 16.37 19.55
CA ASN A 191 -78.00 17.34 18.79
C ASN A 191 -79.33 16.76 18.24
N LEU A 192 -79.70 15.56 18.69
CA LEU A 192 -81.00 14.89 18.47
C LEU A 192 -81.77 14.85 19.79
#